data_AF-A0A970V1J6-F1
#
_entry.id   AF-A0A970V1J6-F1
#
_cell.length_a   1.000
_cell.length_b   1.000
_cell.length_c   1.000
_cell.angle_alpha   90.00
_cell.angle_beta   90.00
_cell.angle_gamma   90.00
#
_symmetry.space_group_name_H-M   'P 1'
#
loop_
_entity.id
_entity.type
_entity.pdbx_description
1 polymer ?
#
loop_
_entity_poly.entity_id
_entity_poly.type
_entity_poly.pdbx_seq_one_letter_code
_entity_poly.pdbx_strand_id
1 'polypeptide(L)'
;MTTPRHGLLHVYTGNGKGKTTAALGAVWRALGAGLRVCVVQFLKGGVIPSERAAASHFAPQLTFLHTAHPFTEALMQGHPEEEDRRYARRTWEQAQAALRNETYDLVVLDEIDNTLHLGLLPLEEVLAALRGRPTGQEVICTGRHAPAELMALADLVTEMVEVKHPYAQGLGARKGFEI
;
A
#
# COMPACT_ATOMS: atom_id res chain seq x y z
N MET A 1 -25.71 3.31 -22.57
CA MET A 1 -24.36 2.75 -22.82
C MET A 1 -23.45 3.30 -21.75
N THR A 2 -23.13 2.52 -20.71
CA THR A 2 -22.14 2.91 -19.71
C THR A 2 -20.77 2.61 -20.29
N THR A 3 -19.96 3.65 -20.54
CA THR A 3 -18.54 3.50 -20.82
C THR A 3 -17.92 2.54 -19.79
N PRO A 4 -17.12 1.54 -20.20
CA PRO A 4 -16.39 0.71 -19.25
C PRO A 4 -15.60 1.64 -18.32
N ARG A 5 -15.85 1.56 -17.02
CA ARG A 5 -15.02 2.27 -16.03
C ARG A 5 -13.65 1.60 -16.08
N HIS A 6 -12.65 2.31 -16.59
CA HIS A 6 -11.26 1.87 -16.50
C HIS A 6 -10.76 2.26 -15.11
N GLY A 7 -10.38 1.28 -14.30
CA GLY A 7 -9.76 1.48 -13.01
C GLY A 7 -8.37 2.09 -13.17
N LEU A 8 -8.08 3.11 -12.38
CA LEU A 8 -6.83 3.86 -12.47
C LEU A 8 -5.78 3.28 -11.51
N LEU A 9 -4.51 3.48 -11.85
CA LEU A 9 -3.38 3.20 -10.98
C LEU A 9 -2.85 4.51 -10.39
N HIS A 10 -2.88 4.63 -9.07
CA HIS A 10 -2.37 5.77 -8.34
C HIS A 10 -1.09 5.40 -7.60
N VAL A 11 -0.13 6.32 -7.58
CA VAL A 11 1.09 6.22 -6.78
C VAL A 11 1.17 7.43 -5.85
N TYR A 12 1.15 7.18 -4.54
CA TYR A 12 1.36 8.20 -3.53
C TYR A 12 2.74 8.04 -2.93
N THR A 13 3.69 8.87 -3.39
CA THR A 13 5.09 8.75 -3.06
C THR A 13 5.67 9.97 -2.33
N GLY A 14 6.99 10.01 -2.14
CA GLY A 14 7.70 11.13 -1.52
C GLY A 14 7.96 10.97 -0.03
N ASN A 15 8.77 11.88 0.52
CA ASN A 15 9.28 11.76 1.89
C ASN A 15 8.33 12.29 2.98
N GLY A 16 7.36 13.11 2.61
CA GLY A 16 6.37 13.68 3.51
C GLY A 16 5.42 12.64 4.10
N LYS A 17 4.96 12.92 5.32
CA LYS A 17 3.85 12.20 5.94
C LYS A 17 2.57 12.43 5.12
N GLY A 18 1.82 11.35 4.88
CA GLY A 18 0.44 11.44 4.40
C GLY A 18 0.03 10.39 3.37
N LYS A 19 1.00 9.63 2.80
CA LYS A 19 0.77 8.69 1.69
C LYS A 19 -0.28 7.64 2.04
N THR A 20 -0.03 6.86 3.09
CA THR A 20 -0.97 5.87 3.62
C THR A 20 -2.29 6.49 4.03
N THR A 21 -2.29 7.65 4.71
CA THR A 21 -3.54 8.31 5.12
C THR A 21 -4.37 8.79 3.94
N ALA A 22 -3.75 9.22 2.84
CA ALA A 22 -4.45 9.58 1.61
C ALA A 22 -5.05 8.35 0.93
N ALA A 23 -4.32 7.23 0.89
CA ALA A 23 -4.84 5.95 0.41
C ALA A 23 -6.05 5.50 1.25
N LEU A 24 -5.95 5.57 2.58
CA LEU A 24 -7.06 5.26 3.49
C LEU A 24 -8.24 6.24 3.34
N GLY A 25 -7.99 7.52 3.04
CA GLY A 25 -9.03 8.48 2.67
C GLY A 25 -9.83 8.03 1.44
N ALA A 26 -9.14 7.47 0.42
CA ALA A 26 -9.79 6.87 -0.74
C ALA A 26 -10.57 5.60 -0.37
N VAL A 27 -10.02 4.75 0.53
CA VAL A 27 -10.74 3.59 1.09
C VAL A 27 -12.06 4.04 1.73
N TRP A 28 -12.06 5.07 2.57
CA TRP A 28 -13.29 5.56 3.20
C TRP A 28 -14.32 6.06 2.19
N ARG A 29 -13.87 6.76 1.15
CA ARG A 29 -14.75 7.20 0.06
C ARG A 29 -15.35 6.02 -0.71
N ALA A 30 -14.55 5.01 -1.02
CA ALA A 30 -14.99 3.82 -1.72
C ALA A 30 -16.02 3.03 -0.88
N LEU A 31 -15.73 2.82 0.41
CA LEU A 31 -16.66 2.15 1.33
C LEU A 31 -17.99 2.89 1.44
N GLY A 32 -17.96 4.22 1.61
CA GLY A 32 -19.17 5.05 1.64
C GLY A 32 -19.98 5.01 0.34
N ALA A 33 -19.35 4.68 -0.79
CA ALA A 33 -20.00 4.48 -2.08
C ALA A 33 -20.49 3.04 -2.32
N GLY A 34 -20.39 2.14 -1.32
CA GLY A 34 -20.82 0.76 -1.44
C GLY A 34 -19.82 -0.16 -2.17
N LEU A 35 -18.61 0.32 -2.45
CA LEU A 35 -17.57 -0.46 -3.14
C LEU A 35 -16.82 -1.38 -2.19
N ARG A 36 -16.30 -2.48 -2.73
CA ARG A 36 -15.52 -3.48 -1.99
C ARG A 36 -14.04 -3.18 -2.11
N VAL A 37 -13.34 -3.24 -0.98
CA VAL A 37 -11.96 -2.77 -0.88
C VAL A 37 -11.07 -3.84 -0.27
N CYS A 38 -9.86 -3.99 -0.79
CA CYS A 38 -8.80 -4.77 -0.19
C CYS A 38 -7.59 -3.88 0.12
N VAL A 39 -7.10 -3.89 1.35
CA VAL A 39 -5.84 -3.23 1.73
C VAL A 39 -4.83 -4.30 2.08
N VAL A 40 -3.66 -4.26 1.44
CA VAL A 40 -2.52 -5.14 1.72
C VAL A 40 -1.36 -4.28 2.18
N GLN A 41 -0.86 -4.53 3.38
CA GLN A 41 0.25 -3.79 3.95
C GLN A 41 1.55 -4.56 3.87
N PHE A 42 2.53 -3.94 3.22
CA PHE A 42 3.92 -4.36 3.22
C PHE A 42 4.67 -3.62 4.33
N LEU A 43 5.78 -4.20 4.79
CA LEU A 43 6.75 -3.56 5.68
C LEU A 43 6.09 -2.73 6.80
N LYS A 44 5.12 -3.33 7.52
CA LYS A 44 4.66 -2.78 8.81
C LYS A 44 5.03 -3.74 9.94
N GLY A 45 5.54 -3.16 11.04
CA GLY A 45 5.99 -3.90 12.21
C GLY A 45 4.86 -4.66 12.92
N GLY A 46 5.22 -5.38 13.98
CA GLY A 46 4.28 -6.21 14.75
C GLY A 46 3.17 -5.46 15.50
N VAL A 47 3.15 -4.12 15.49
CA VAL A 47 2.04 -3.35 16.04
C VAL A 47 0.87 -3.42 15.06
N ILE A 48 -0.23 -4.02 15.51
CA ILE A 48 -1.49 -4.02 14.75
C ILE A 48 -1.91 -2.57 14.55
N PRO A 49 -1.99 -2.07 13.30
CA PRO A 49 -2.37 -0.69 13.05
C PRO A 49 -3.80 -0.44 13.50
N SER A 50 -4.05 0.75 14.04
CA SER A 50 -5.39 1.17 14.48
C SER A 50 -6.44 1.03 13.36
N GLU A 51 -6.02 1.15 12.10
CA GLU A 51 -6.84 0.98 10.91
C GLU A 51 -7.38 -0.45 10.74
N ARG A 52 -6.63 -1.47 11.19
CA ARG A 52 -7.12 -2.86 11.15
C ARG A 52 -8.26 -3.08 12.13
N ALA A 53 -8.23 -2.43 13.29
CA ALA A 53 -9.35 -2.46 14.22
C ALA A 53 -10.60 -1.83 13.58
N ALA A 54 -10.43 -0.69 12.89
CA ALA A 54 -11.51 -0.04 12.15
C ALA A 54 -12.09 -0.92 11.04
N ALA A 55 -11.25 -1.70 10.35
CA ALA A 55 -11.68 -2.57 9.25
C ALA A 55 -12.75 -3.59 9.66
N SER A 56 -12.75 -4.05 10.91
CA SER A 56 -13.74 -5.01 11.41
C SER A 56 -15.18 -4.49 11.35
N HIS A 57 -15.37 -3.17 11.45
CA HIS A 57 -16.69 -2.54 11.37
C HIS A 57 -17.25 -2.49 9.94
N PHE A 58 -16.41 -2.74 8.93
CA PHE A 58 -16.78 -2.70 7.52
C PHE A 58 -16.76 -4.09 6.88
N ALA A 59 -16.69 -5.16 7.68
CA ALA A 59 -16.79 -6.51 7.13
C ALA A 59 -18.20 -6.77 6.57
N PRO A 60 -18.35 -7.46 5.41
CA PRO A 60 -17.29 -8.04 4.56
C PRO A 60 -16.80 -7.11 3.44
N GLN A 61 -17.17 -5.83 3.46
CA GLN A 61 -16.88 -4.85 2.41
C GLN A 61 -15.39 -4.44 2.37
N LEU A 62 -14.73 -4.38 3.53
CA LEU A 62 -13.29 -4.12 3.67
C LEU A 62 -12.54 -5.38 4.10
N THR A 63 -11.63 -5.84 3.24
CA THR A 63 -10.62 -6.84 3.60
C THR A 63 -9.32 -6.12 3.93
N PHE A 64 -8.77 -6.37 5.12
CA PHE A 64 -7.52 -5.76 5.55
C PHE A 64 -6.48 -6.85 5.87
N LEU A 65 -5.47 -6.97 5.00
CA LEU A 65 -4.42 -7.98 5.04
C LEU A 65 -3.16 -7.37 5.62
N HIS A 66 -2.74 -7.93 6.76
CA HIS A 66 -1.52 -7.55 7.43
C HIS A 66 -0.69 -8.81 7.64
N THR A 67 0.50 -8.83 7.04
CA THR A 67 1.55 -9.77 7.41
C THR A 67 2.45 -9.04 8.41
N ALA A 68 2.72 -9.66 9.56
CA ALA A 68 3.60 -9.07 10.57
C ALA A 68 5.07 -9.20 10.15
N HIS A 69 5.81 -8.09 10.15
CA HIS A 69 7.25 -8.07 9.90
C HIS A 69 8.02 -7.79 11.20
N PRO A 70 9.14 -8.49 11.49
CA PRO A 70 9.92 -8.26 12.70
C PRO A 70 10.69 -6.93 12.71
N PHE A 71 10.92 -6.30 11.56
CA PHE A 71 11.72 -5.06 11.43
C PHE A 71 13.11 -5.20 12.05
N THR A 72 13.94 -6.04 11.43
CA THR A 72 15.32 -6.24 11.87
C THR A 72 16.13 -4.95 11.71
N GLU A 73 17.17 -4.81 12.53
CA GLU A 73 18.11 -3.69 12.43
C GLU A 73 18.80 -3.67 11.04
N ALA A 74 19.13 -4.84 10.51
CA ALA A 74 19.70 -5.00 9.18
C ALA A 74 18.79 -4.43 8.08
N LEU A 75 17.47 -4.71 8.13
CA LEU A 75 16.52 -4.14 7.19
C LEU A 75 16.46 -2.61 7.28
N MET A 76 16.46 -2.05 8.49
CA MET A 76 16.45 -0.60 8.69
C MET A 76 17.71 0.09 8.13
N GLN A 77 18.82 -0.63 8.05
CA GLN A 77 20.07 -0.18 7.42
C GLN A 77 20.11 -0.44 5.90
N GLY A 78 19.04 -0.97 5.31
CA GLY A 78 18.97 -1.29 3.88
C GLY A 78 19.66 -2.60 3.50
N HIS A 79 19.87 -3.48 4.47
CA HIS A 79 20.49 -4.80 4.29
C HIS A 79 19.45 -5.90 4.55
N PRO A 80 18.52 -6.15 3.61
CA PRO A 80 17.48 -7.15 3.80
C PRO A 80 18.06 -8.56 3.85
N GLU A 81 17.53 -9.35 4.78
CA GLU A 81 17.86 -10.74 4.98
C GLU A 81 16.83 -11.66 4.32
N GLU A 82 17.10 -12.97 4.37
CA GLU A 82 16.25 -13.97 3.74
C GLU A 82 14.83 -14.03 4.36
N GLU A 83 14.69 -13.74 5.66
CA GLU A 83 13.36 -13.67 6.28
C GLU A 83 12.55 -12.48 5.76
N ASP A 84 13.18 -11.34 5.48
CA ASP A 84 12.52 -10.16 4.91
C ASP A 84 12.00 -10.49 3.48
N ARG A 85 12.77 -11.26 2.71
CA ARG A 85 12.35 -11.77 1.38
C ARG A 85 11.19 -12.75 1.48
N ARG A 86 11.25 -13.70 2.43
CA ARG A 86 10.15 -14.65 2.69
C ARG A 86 8.88 -13.93 3.10
N TYR A 87 9.01 -12.93 3.97
CA TYR A 87 7.90 -12.06 4.34
C TYR A 87 7.28 -11.39 3.12
N ALA A 88 8.11 -10.68 2.34
CA ALA A 88 7.64 -9.93 1.19
C ALA A 88 6.95 -10.84 0.18
N ARG A 89 7.46 -12.06 -0.03
CA ARG A 89 6.84 -13.08 -0.88
C ARG A 89 5.45 -13.49 -0.38
N ARG A 90 5.29 -13.79 0.92
CA ARG A 90 3.98 -14.13 1.51
C ARG A 90 2.96 -13.00 1.37
N THR A 91 3.38 -11.77 1.65
CA THR A 91 2.51 -10.59 1.49
C THR A 91 2.15 -10.35 0.03
N TRP A 92 3.09 -10.57 -0.88
CA TRP A 92 2.89 -10.44 -2.31
C TRP A 92 1.92 -11.49 -2.88
N GLU A 93 1.94 -12.73 -2.38
CA GLU A 93 0.95 -13.74 -2.76
C GLU A 93 -0.49 -13.29 -2.44
N GLN A 94 -0.68 -12.64 -1.29
CA GLN A 94 -1.97 -12.06 -0.89
C GLN A 94 -2.35 -10.88 -1.78
N ALA A 95 -1.41 -9.99 -2.08
CA ALA A 95 -1.61 -8.87 -3.00
C ALA A 95 -2.00 -9.34 -4.40
N GLN A 96 -1.31 -10.33 -4.94
CA GLN A 96 -1.62 -10.92 -6.23
C GLN A 96 -3.02 -11.57 -6.25
N ALA A 97 -3.41 -12.23 -5.18
CA ALA A 97 -4.76 -12.77 -5.06
C ALA A 97 -5.82 -11.66 -5.07
N ALA A 98 -5.56 -10.53 -4.40
CA ALA A 98 -6.44 -9.36 -4.43
C ALA A 98 -6.51 -8.71 -5.82
N LEU A 99 -5.36 -8.56 -6.49
CA LEU A 99 -5.25 -7.98 -7.83
C LEU A 99 -5.92 -8.81 -8.93
N ARG A 100 -6.11 -10.12 -8.71
CA ARG A 100 -6.87 -10.99 -9.63
C ARG A 100 -8.36 -11.10 -9.28
N ASN A 101 -8.78 -10.58 -8.15
CA ASN A 101 -10.14 -10.74 -7.66
C ASN A 101 -11.04 -9.60 -8.15
N GLU A 102 -11.92 -9.92 -9.12
CA GLU A 102 -12.87 -8.99 -9.72
C GLU A 102 -13.92 -8.43 -8.74
N THR A 103 -14.06 -9.02 -7.55
CA THR A 103 -14.98 -8.52 -6.52
C THR A 103 -14.44 -7.35 -5.72
N TYR A 104 -13.16 -6.98 -5.87
CA TYR A 104 -12.61 -5.76 -5.28
C TYR A 104 -12.60 -4.65 -6.32
N ASP A 105 -13.27 -3.55 -6.00
CA ASP A 105 -13.28 -2.34 -6.81
C ASP A 105 -12.00 -1.51 -6.58
N LEU A 106 -11.43 -1.58 -5.36
CA LEU A 106 -10.21 -0.89 -4.98
C LEU A 106 -9.25 -1.84 -4.25
N VAL A 107 -7.98 -1.86 -4.68
CA VAL A 107 -6.88 -2.54 -3.99
C VAL A 107 -5.81 -1.52 -3.58
N VAL A 108 -5.45 -1.48 -2.30
CA VAL A 108 -4.35 -0.66 -1.80
C VAL A 108 -3.15 -1.55 -1.51
N LEU A 109 -2.01 -1.22 -2.10
CA LEU A 109 -0.71 -1.84 -1.87
C LEU A 109 0.13 -0.85 -1.06
N ASP A 110 -0.07 -0.87 0.26
CA ASP A 110 0.56 0.08 1.18
C ASP A 110 2.03 -0.30 1.43
N GLU A 111 2.96 0.64 1.24
CA GLU A 111 4.41 0.49 1.36
C GLU A 111 5.07 -0.48 0.35
N ILE A 112 4.40 -0.75 -0.79
CA ILE A 112 4.97 -1.54 -1.88
C ILE A 112 6.20 -0.86 -2.50
N ASP A 113 6.22 0.48 -2.55
CA ASP A 113 7.34 1.21 -3.17
C ASP A 113 8.64 1.00 -2.38
N ASN A 114 8.56 1.01 -1.03
CA ASN A 114 9.72 0.73 -0.18
C ASN A 114 10.16 -0.74 -0.32
N THR A 115 9.20 -1.65 -0.47
CA THR A 115 9.46 -3.09 -0.67
C THR A 115 10.26 -3.32 -1.95
N LEU A 116 9.88 -2.64 -3.03
CA LEU A 116 10.59 -2.65 -4.31
C LEU A 116 11.97 -2.00 -4.20
N HIS A 117 12.06 -0.85 -3.54
CA HIS A 117 13.33 -0.14 -3.33
C HIS A 117 14.37 -0.97 -2.55
N LEU A 118 13.91 -1.75 -1.56
CA LEU A 118 14.76 -2.67 -0.80
C LEU A 118 15.11 -3.95 -1.57
N GLY A 119 14.65 -4.13 -2.81
CA GLY A 119 14.94 -5.33 -3.61
C GLY A 119 14.31 -6.60 -3.07
N LEU A 120 13.24 -6.49 -2.26
CA LEU A 120 12.56 -7.63 -1.65
C LEU A 120 11.62 -8.35 -2.63
N LEU A 121 11.21 -7.66 -3.69
CA LEU A 121 10.36 -8.19 -4.76
C LEU A 121 10.90 -7.76 -6.13
N PRO A 122 10.78 -8.61 -7.17
CA PRO A 122 11.12 -8.22 -8.53
C PRO A 122 10.12 -7.17 -9.06
N LEU A 123 10.62 -6.04 -9.55
CA LEU A 123 9.80 -4.97 -10.11
C LEU A 123 8.88 -5.45 -11.25
N GLU A 124 9.42 -6.21 -12.20
CA GLU A 124 8.65 -6.71 -13.34
C GLU A 124 7.47 -7.60 -12.94
N GLU A 125 7.60 -8.35 -11.83
CA GLU A 125 6.51 -9.17 -11.31
C GLU A 125 5.34 -8.28 -10.84
N VAL A 126 5.65 -7.17 -10.17
CA VAL A 126 4.65 -6.20 -9.73
C VAL A 126 4.01 -5.48 -10.91
N LEU A 127 4.82 -5.00 -11.87
CA LEU A 127 4.32 -4.32 -13.07
C LEU A 127 3.41 -5.24 -13.91
N ALA A 128 3.77 -6.52 -14.06
CA ALA A 128 2.96 -7.49 -14.77
C ALA A 128 1.60 -7.73 -14.07
N ALA A 129 1.61 -7.88 -12.74
CA ALA A 129 0.37 -8.06 -11.98
C ALA A 129 -0.54 -6.82 -12.06
N LEU A 130 0.02 -5.61 -12.00
CA LEU A 130 -0.73 -4.38 -12.15
C LEU A 130 -1.35 -4.25 -13.54
N ARG A 131 -0.61 -4.59 -14.62
CA ARG A 131 -1.15 -4.58 -15.99
C ARG A 131 -2.25 -5.62 -16.20
N GLY A 132 -2.14 -6.77 -15.54
CA GLY A 132 -3.07 -7.90 -15.69
C GLY A 132 -4.30 -7.86 -14.77
N ARG A 133 -4.50 -6.80 -13.99
CA ARG A 133 -5.64 -6.66 -13.07
C ARG A 133 -6.97 -6.48 -13.82
N PRO A 134 -8.13 -6.74 -13.20
CA PRO A 134 -9.45 -6.47 -13.79
C PRO A 134 -9.58 -5.01 -14.26
N THR A 135 -10.17 -4.81 -15.45
CA THR A 135 -10.24 -3.49 -16.10
C THR A 135 -10.88 -2.40 -15.24
N GLY A 136 -11.84 -2.74 -14.37
CA GLY A 136 -12.52 -1.77 -13.51
C GLY A 136 -11.89 -1.57 -12.13
N GLN A 137 -10.84 -2.30 -11.79
CA GLN A 137 -10.23 -2.28 -10.47
C GLN A 137 -9.24 -1.11 -10.35
N GLU A 138 -9.52 -0.23 -9.40
CA GLU A 138 -8.63 0.87 -9.02
C GLU A 138 -7.54 0.35 -8.08
N VAL A 139 -6.31 0.86 -8.23
CA VAL A 139 -5.18 0.43 -7.40
C VAL A 139 -4.42 1.64 -6.90
N ILE A 140 -4.04 1.62 -5.62
CA ILE A 140 -3.20 2.65 -5.01
C ILE A 140 -1.94 1.99 -4.46
N CYS A 141 -0.77 2.39 -4.98
CA CYS A 141 0.54 2.06 -4.43
C CYS A 141 1.03 3.20 -3.55
N THR A 142 1.68 2.88 -2.44
CA THR A 142 2.29 3.89 -1.55
C THR A 142 3.73 3.52 -1.16
N GLY A 143 4.49 4.54 -0.77
CA GLY A 143 5.81 4.42 -0.15
C GLY A 143 6.75 5.54 -0.62
N ARG A 144 7.99 5.59 -0.16
CA ARG A 144 8.87 6.76 -0.37
C ARG A 144 9.57 6.77 -1.73
N HIS A 145 9.88 5.60 -2.27
CA HIS A 145 10.84 5.40 -3.34
C HIS A 145 10.19 4.71 -4.54
N ALA A 146 9.08 5.26 -5.05
CA ALA A 146 8.38 4.67 -6.19
C ALA A 146 9.32 4.52 -7.40
N PRO A 147 9.47 3.30 -7.97
CA PRO A 147 10.27 3.10 -9.17
C PRO A 147 9.75 3.92 -10.35
N ALA A 148 10.65 4.40 -11.22
CA ALA A 148 10.29 5.24 -12.36
C ALA A 148 9.32 4.54 -13.31
N GLU A 149 9.49 3.23 -13.49
CA GLU A 149 8.65 2.37 -14.31
C GLU A 149 7.24 2.21 -13.73
N LEU A 150 7.13 2.17 -12.40
CA LEU A 150 5.83 2.15 -11.72
C LEU A 150 5.12 3.50 -11.86
N MET A 151 5.86 4.60 -11.69
CA MET A 151 5.31 5.95 -11.90
C MET A 151 4.90 6.17 -13.36
N ALA A 152 5.65 5.65 -14.32
CA ALA A 152 5.31 5.72 -15.74
C ALA A 152 4.08 4.88 -16.11
N LEU A 153 3.82 3.79 -15.37
CA LEU A 153 2.62 2.97 -15.53
C LEU A 153 1.39 3.62 -14.87
N ALA A 154 1.57 4.49 -13.88
CA ALA A 154 0.49 5.07 -13.10
C ALA A 154 -0.26 6.17 -13.88
N ASP A 155 -1.58 6.22 -13.66
CA ASP A 155 -2.45 7.27 -14.19
C ASP A 155 -2.39 8.55 -13.33
N LEU A 156 -2.09 8.40 -12.04
CA LEU A 156 -1.91 9.50 -11.08
C LEU A 156 -0.67 9.27 -10.24
N VAL A 157 0.21 10.26 -10.17
CA VAL A 157 1.34 10.27 -9.23
C VAL A 157 1.24 11.52 -8.36
N THR A 158 1.20 11.34 -7.04
CA THR A 158 1.28 12.43 -6.06
C THR A 158 2.56 12.28 -5.26
N GLU A 159 3.42 13.29 -5.28
CA GLU A 159 4.58 13.37 -4.39
C GLU A 159 4.23 14.17 -3.13
N MET A 160 4.35 13.53 -1.97
CA MET A 160 4.27 14.21 -0.68
C MET A 160 5.64 14.73 -0.29
N VAL A 161 5.82 16.04 -0.38
CA VAL A 161 7.06 16.72 0.01
C VAL A 161 7.01 17.05 1.50
N GLU A 162 8.07 16.71 2.24
CA GLU A 162 8.19 17.05 3.65
C GLU A 162 8.59 18.53 3.80
N VAL A 163 7.61 19.40 4.06
CA VAL A 163 7.88 20.82 4.36
C VAL A 163 8.27 21.03 5.82
N LYS A 164 7.61 20.31 6.75
CA LYS A 164 8.02 20.19 8.15
C LYS A 164 7.49 18.87 8.72
N HIS A 165 8.18 18.33 9.72
CA HIS A 165 7.70 17.17 10.46
C HIS A 165 7.93 17.32 11.98
N PRO A 166 6.96 17.00 12.86
CA PRO A 166 7.12 17.09 14.31
C PRO A 166 8.30 16.28 14.86
N TYR A 167 8.66 15.20 14.19
CA TYR A 167 9.84 14.38 14.54
C TYR A 167 11.15 15.19 14.54
N ALA A 168 11.30 16.16 13.65
CA ALA A 168 12.47 17.05 13.64
C ALA A 168 12.57 17.92 14.90
N GLN A 169 11.49 18.02 15.68
CA GLN A 169 11.43 18.71 16.97
C GLN A 169 11.57 17.73 18.16
N GLY A 170 11.94 16.47 17.90
CA GLY A 170 12.07 15.43 18.93
C GLY A 170 10.75 14.81 19.38
N LEU A 171 9.64 15.11 18.70
CA LEU A 171 8.33 14.54 19.03
C LEU A 171 8.20 13.12 18.45
N GLY A 172 7.99 12.15 19.32
CA GLY A 172 7.76 10.74 18.95
C GLY A 172 6.37 10.48 18.35
N ALA A 173 6.15 9.25 17.92
CA ALA A 173 4.89 8.79 17.36
C ALA A 173 3.75 8.79 18.40
N ARG A 174 2.55 9.22 18.00
CA ARG A 174 1.36 9.32 18.87
C ARG A 174 0.23 8.41 18.38
N LYS A 175 -0.48 7.82 19.34
CA LYS A 175 -1.64 6.96 19.08
C LYS A 175 -2.77 7.73 18.37
N GLY A 176 -3.31 7.14 17.30
CA GLY A 176 -4.34 7.73 16.46
C GLY A 176 -3.82 8.68 15.38
N PHE A 177 -2.50 8.91 15.31
CA PHE A 177 -1.88 9.84 14.34
C PHE A 177 -0.71 9.20 13.59
N GLU A 178 0.22 8.58 14.31
CA GLU A 178 1.40 7.88 13.75
C GLU A 178 1.35 6.37 13.99
N ILE A 179 0.67 5.93 15.06
CA ILE A 179 0.45 4.52 15.45
C ILE A 179 -1.02 4.26 15.76
#